data_AF-A0A352VH51-F1
#
_entry.id   AF-A0A352VH51-F1
#
_cell.length_a   1.000
_cell.length_b   1.000
_cell.length_c   1.000
_cell.angle_alpha   90.00
_cell.angle_beta   90.00
_cell.angle_gamma   90.00
#
_symmetry.space_group_name_H-M   'P 1'
#
loop_
_entity.id
_entity.type
_entity.pdbx_description
1 polymer ?
#
loop_
_entity_poly.entity_id
_entity_poly.type
_entity_poly.pdbx_seq_one_letter_code
_entity_poly.pdbx_strand_id
1 'polypeptide(L)'
;MRTWTRIYRLAYRMAGEEDQDFNLVILDLATPGLHGRAVLHQVRGSVETAALPVLIRTGTGSDQIEAELLEAGADDYVEKSVDADRFMARVHAVLRRAM
;
A
#
# COMPACT_ATOMS: atom_id res chain seq x y z
N MET A 1 10.98 -11.92 -23.46
CA MET A 1 9.90 -10.93 -23.54
C MET A 1 8.75 -11.37 -22.61
N ARG A 2 8.84 -11.61 -21.28
CA ARG A 2 9.62 -11.14 -20.10
C ARG A 2 9.30 -9.74 -19.54
N THR A 3 8.23 -9.09 -19.99
CA THR A 3 8.03 -7.66 -19.70
C THR A 3 7.16 -7.35 -18.45
N TRP A 4 6.57 -8.34 -17.74
CA TRP A 4 5.47 -8.06 -16.80
C TRP A 4 5.37 -8.88 -15.48
N THR A 5 6.14 -9.96 -15.26
CA THR A 5 5.96 -10.89 -14.11
C THR A 5 6.37 -10.32 -12.73
N ARG A 6 6.58 -9.01 -12.58
CA ARG A 6 7.38 -8.44 -11.48
C ARG A 6 7.05 -7.00 -11.11
N ILE A 7 5.81 -6.53 -11.34
CA ILE A 7 5.35 -5.22 -10.85
C ILE A 7 5.32 -5.27 -9.31
N TYR A 8 6.51 -5.13 -8.74
CA TYR A 8 6.90 -4.89 -7.36
C TYR A 8 6.21 -5.74 -6.27
N ARG A 9 7.02 -6.63 -5.65
CA ARG A 9 6.89 -7.10 -4.26
C ARG A 9 6.81 -5.89 -3.29
N LEU A 10 5.73 -5.13 -3.31
CA LEU A 10 5.49 -3.95 -2.46
C LEU A 10 4.32 -4.21 -1.51
N ALA A 11 4.50 -5.24 -0.69
CA ALA A 11 3.98 -5.32 0.65
C ALA A 11 5.10 -5.95 1.48
N TYR A 12 5.36 -5.41 2.66
CA TYR A 12 6.45 -5.81 3.54
C TYR A 12 6.54 -7.35 3.67
N ARG A 13 7.66 -7.94 3.24
CA ARG A 13 7.89 -9.39 3.23
C ARG A 13 8.20 -9.90 4.63
N MET A 14 7.27 -10.64 5.24
CA MET A 14 7.51 -11.40 6.49
C MET A 14 7.50 -12.93 6.31
N ALA A 15 7.14 -13.48 5.15
CA ALA A 15 7.17 -14.92 4.93
C ALA A 15 7.62 -15.24 3.50
N GLY A 16 8.70 -16.02 3.38
CA GLY A 16 9.42 -16.24 2.13
C GLY A 16 8.86 -17.35 1.25
N GLU A 17 7.64 -17.20 0.72
CA GLU A 17 7.08 -18.16 -0.26
C GLU A 17 6.60 -17.45 -1.54
N GLU A 18 6.79 -18.10 -2.69
CA GLU A 18 6.65 -17.50 -4.03
C GLU A 18 5.25 -17.67 -4.65
N ASP A 19 4.26 -18.14 -3.88
CA ASP A 19 2.97 -18.58 -4.43
C ASP A 19 1.75 -18.20 -3.54
N GLN A 20 1.70 -16.96 -3.04
CA GLN A 20 0.55 -16.48 -2.25
C GLN A 20 -0.09 -15.22 -2.83
N ASP A 21 -1.41 -15.28 -2.99
CA ASP A 21 -2.26 -14.13 -3.29
C ASP A 21 -2.06 -13.05 -2.21
N PHE A 22 -1.78 -11.83 -2.65
CA PHE A 22 -1.70 -10.69 -1.74
C PHE A 22 -3.10 -10.14 -1.48
N ASN A 23 -3.44 -9.92 -0.22
CA ASN A 23 -4.74 -9.32 0.14
C ASN A 23 -4.63 -7.84 0.52
N LEU A 24 -3.43 -7.26 0.56
CA LEU A 24 -3.18 -5.87 0.97
C LEU A 24 -1.85 -5.38 0.41
N VAL A 25 -1.84 -4.12 -0.02
CA VAL A 25 -0.64 -3.37 -0.39
C VAL A 25 -0.33 -2.38 0.73
N ILE A 26 0.92 -2.34 1.19
CA ILE A 26 1.40 -1.32 2.13
C ILE A 26 2.47 -0.50 1.45
N LEU A 27 2.22 0.79 1.24
CA LEU A 27 3.13 1.69 0.51
C LEU A 27 3.85 2.65 1.43
N ASP A 28 5.16 2.80 1.25
CA ASP A 28 5.98 3.81 1.93
C ASP A 28 6.37 4.93 0.96
N LEU A 29 6.03 6.17 1.30
CA LEU A 29 6.32 7.35 0.48
C LEU A 29 7.80 7.75 0.52
N ALA A 30 8.52 7.39 1.58
CA ALA A 30 9.92 7.77 1.76
C ALA A 30 10.90 6.86 0.99
N THR A 31 10.40 5.92 0.17
CA THR A 31 11.24 4.98 -0.57
C THR A 31 12.06 5.71 -1.65
N PRO A 32 13.41 5.73 -1.57
CA PRO A 32 14.23 6.41 -2.56
C PRO A 32 14.02 5.83 -3.96
N GLY A 33 13.78 6.69 -4.95
CA GLY A 33 13.57 6.28 -6.34
C GLY A 33 12.17 5.75 -6.67
N LEU A 34 11.25 5.70 -5.69
CA LEU A 34 9.86 5.30 -5.88
C LEU A 34 8.93 6.36 -5.29
N HIS A 35 8.21 7.06 -6.16
CA HIS A 35 7.17 7.98 -5.72
C HIS A 35 5.93 7.16 -5.32
N GLY A 36 5.65 7.03 -4.02
CA GLY A 36 4.52 6.22 -3.54
C GLY A 36 3.17 6.55 -4.19
N ARG A 37 2.98 7.81 -4.63
CA ARG A 37 1.82 8.25 -5.42
C ARG A 37 1.76 7.61 -6.82
N ALA A 38 2.91 7.51 -7.51
CA ALA A 38 2.99 6.84 -8.80
C ALA A 38 2.70 5.34 -8.66
N VAL A 39 3.15 4.72 -7.56
CA VAL A 39 2.82 3.33 -7.25
C VAL A 39 1.33 3.16 -6.99
N LEU A 40 0.71 4.05 -6.20
CA LEU A 40 -0.74 4.03 -5.97
C LEU A 40 -1.52 4.13 -7.29
N HIS A 41 -1.15 5.08 -8.17
CA HIS A 41 -1.77 5.20 -9.49
C HIS A 41 -1.60 3.93 -10.33
N GLN A 42 -0.45 3.27 -10.28
CA GLN A 42 -0.21 2.03 -11.00
C GLN A 42 -1.04 0.87 -10.46
N VAL A 43 -1.15 0.75 -9.13
CA VAL A 43 -2.02 -0.25 -8.48
C VAL A 43 -3.48 -0.04 -8.89
N ARG A 44 -3.95 1.21 -8.84
CA ARG A 44 -5.34 1.53 -9.23
C ARG A 44 -5.60 1.44 -10.74
N GLY A 45 -4.56 1.55 -11.57
CA GLY A 45 -4.66 1.46 -13.03
C GLY A 45 -4.64 0.04 -13.61
N SER A 46 -4.36 -0.99 -12.80
CA SER A 46 -4.28 -2.38 -13.25
C SER A 46 -5.50 -3.18 -12.83
N VAL A 47 -6.10 -3.94 -13.76
CA VAL A 47 -7.26 -4.80 -13.48
C VAL A 47 -6.95 -5.82 -12.38
N GLU A 48 -5.72 -6.33 -12.33
CA GLU A 48 -5.30 -7.36 -11.38
C GLU A 48 -5.15 -6.83 -9.94
N THR A 49 -4.83 -5.54 -9.77
CA THR A 49 -4.47 -4.98 -8.46
C THR A 49 -5.35 -3.83 -8.02
N ALA A 50 -6.23 -3.31 -8.87
CA ALA A 50 -7.10 -2.18 -8.56
C ALA A 50 -8.04 -2.45 -7.37
N ALA A 51 -8.43 -3.71 -7.17
CA ALA A 51 -9.28 -4.13 -6.06
C ALA A 51 -8.52 -4.40 -4.75
N LEU A 52 -7.18 -4.50 -4.79
CA LEU A 52 -6.41 -4.73 -3.57
C LEU A 52 -6.48 -3.49 -2.68
N PRO A 53 -6.76 -3.64 -1.38
CA PRO A 53 -6.67 -2.51 -0.49
C PRO A 53 -5.23 -1.96 -0.45
N VAL A 54 -5.09 -0.66 -0.31
CA VAL A 54 -3.82 0.06 -0.25
C VAL A 54 -3.77 0.92 1.01
N LEU A 55 -2.87 0.57 1.93
CA LEU A 55 -2.59 1.35 3.12
C LEU A 55 -1.24 2.08 2.95
N ILE A 56 -1.25 3.40 3.11
CA ILE A 56 -0.01 4.19 3.09
C ILE A 56 0.59 4.21 4.49
N ARG A 57 1.86 3.83 4.63
CA ARG A 57 2.62 3.96 5.88
C ARG A 57 3.91 4.73 5.65
N THR A 58 3.97 5.96 6.14
CA THR A 58 5.10 6.87 5.89
C THR A 58 5.60 7.54 7.18
N GLY A 59 6.88 7.89 7.23
CA GLY A 59 7.46 8.69 8.31
C GLY A 59 7.48 10.19 8.00
N THR A 60 7.10 10.56 6.76
CA THR A 60 7.09 11.92 6.26
C THR A 60 5.79 12.16 5.51
N GLY A 61 5.06 13.20 5.90
CA GLY A 61 3.81 13.59 5.28
C GLY A 61 3.23 14.85 5.90
N SER A 62 2.05 15.22 5.43
CA SER A 62 1.25 16.33 5.92
C SER A 62 -0.22 15.98 5.71
N ASP A 63 -1.12 16.68 6.41
CA ASP A 63 -2.57 16.52 6.24
C ASP A 63 -2.99 16.68 4.78
N GLN A 64 -2.30 17.56 4.04
CA GLN A 64 -2.52 17.76 2.61
C GLN A 64 -2.14 16.51 1.79
N ILE A 65 -0.98 15.91 2.07
CA ILE A 65 -0.54 14.68 1.39
C ILE A 65 -1.45 13.50 1.74
N GLU A 66 -1.89 13.40 3.00
CA GLU A 66 -2.85 12.39 3.43
C GLU A 66 -4.16 12.51 2.64
N ALA A 67 -4.75 13.70 2.62
CA ALA A 67 -5.99 13.96 1.86
C ALA A 67 -5.83 13.61 0.38
N GLU A 68 -4.75 14.07 -0.26
CA GLU A 68 -4.48 13.79 -1.67
C GLU A 68 -4.36 12.30 -1.97
N LEU A 69 -3.72 11.51 -1.09
CA LEU A 69 -3.55 10.08 -1.30
C LEU A 69 -4.85 9.29 -1.07
N LEU A 70 -5.66 9.70 -0.09
CA LEU A 70 -6.98 9.12 0.13
C LEU A 70 -7.91 9.41 -1.06
N GLU A 71 -7.91 10.64 -1.59
CA GLU A 71 -8.64 11.00 -2.81
C GLU A 71 -8.15 10.23 -4.04
N ALA A 72 -6.84 9.98 -4.12
CA ALA A 72 -6.23 9.16 -5.18
C ALA A 72 -6.53 7.65 -5.04
N GLY A 73 -7.28 7.25 -4.01
CA GLY A 73 -7.78 5.90 -3.82
C GLY A 73 -6.98 5.04 -2.85
N ALA A 74 -6.14 5.61 -1.97
CA ALA A 74 -5.66 4.87 -0.81
C ALA A 74 -6.83 4.58 0.15
N ASP A 75 -6.83 3.40 0.77
CA ASP A 75 -7.88 2.98 1.71
C ASP A 75 -7.64 3.48 3.13
N ASP A 76 -6.37 3.71 3.49
CA ASP A 76 -5.98 4.32 4.76
C ASP A 76 -4.58 4.93 4.67
N TYR A 77 -4.28 5.81 5.63
CA TYR A 77 -2.98 6.44 5.83
C TYR A 77 -2.58 6.33 7.30
N VAL A 78 -1.32 5.99 7.56
CA VAL A 78 -0.81 5.88 8.92
C VAL A 78 0.65 6.35 9.00
N GLU A 79 0.93 7.21 9.98
CA GLU A 79 2.30 7.56 10.27
C GLU A 79 3.08 6.39 10.87
N LYS A 80 4.36 6.28 10.52
CA LYS A 80 5.26 5.25 11.10
C LYS A 80 5.48 5.40 12.60
N SER A 81 5.23 6.60 13.15
CA SER A 81 5.29 6.93 14.58
C SER A 81 4.20 6.23 15.41
N VAL A 82 3.13 5.79 14.76
CA VAL A 82 2.03 5.05 15.39
C VAL A 82 2.52 3.69 15.89
N ASP A 83 2.06 3.30 17.08
CA ASP A 83 2.39 2.01 17.69
C ASP A 83 1.90 0.81 16.88
N ALA A 84 2.50 -0.35 17.14
CA ALA A 84 2.23 -1.57 16.37
C ALA A 84 0.76 -2.02 16.48
N ASP A 85 0.14 -1.89 17.66
CA ASP A 85 -1.24 -2.34 17.88
C ASP A 85 -2.23 -1.50 17.05
N ARG A 86 -2.04 -0.17 17.04
CA ARG A 86 -2.82 0.74 16.20
C ARG A 86 -2.59 0.50 14.72
N PHE A 87 -1.36 0.24 14.31
CA PHE A 87 -1.06 -0.12 12.92
C PHE A 87 -1.81 -1.41 12.51
N MET A 88 -1.75 -2.45 13.34
CA MET A 88 -2.45 -3.72 13.08
C MET A 88 -3.97 -3.55 13.07
N ALA A 89 -4.52 -2.72 13.97
CA ALA A 89 -5.95 -2.42 13.96
C ALA A 89 -6.41 -1.78 12.64
N ARG A 90 -5.61 -0.89 12.06
CA ARG A 90 -5.87 -0.29 10.74
C ARG A 90 -5.79 -1.30 9.61
N VAL A 91 -4.75 -2.15 9.60
CA VAL A 91 -4.62 -3.27 8.65
C VAL A 91 -5.88 -4.14 8.66
N HIS A 92 -6.35 -4.56 9.84
CA HIS A 92 -7.57 -5.36 9.95
C HIS A 92 -8.81 -4.60 9.51
N ALA A 93 -8.90 -3.29 9.80
CA ALA A 93 -10.04 -2.48 9.38
C ALA A 93 -10.13 -2.36 7.85
N VAL A 94 -9.00 -2.16 7.18
CA VAL A 94 -8.92 -2.10 5.72
C VAL A 94 -9.29 -3.44 5.09
N LEU A 95 -8.70 -4.55 5.57
CA LEU A 95 -9.01 -5.90 5.07
C LEU A 95 -10.50 -6.27 5.20
N ARG A 96 -11.17 -5.87 6.30
CA ARG A 96 -12.60 -6.12 6.48
C ARG A 96 -13.51 -5.44 5.46
N ARG A 97 -13.06 -4.37 4.81
CA ARG A 97 -13.84 -3.64 3.80
C ARG A 97 -13.66 -4.20 2.39
N ALA A 98 -12.60 -4.97 2.18
CA ALA A 98 -12.28 -5.60 0.89
C ALA A 98 -12.92 -7.00 0.72
N MET A 99 -13.55 -7.53 1.78
CA MET A 99 -14.29 -8.79 1.79
C MET A 99 -15.78 -8.59 1.50
#